data_AF-A0A6I1FEA1-F1
#
_entry.id   AF-A0A6I1FEA1-F1
#
_cell.length_a   1.000
_cell.length_b   1.000
_cell.length_c   1.000
_cell.angle_alpha   90.00
_cell.angle_beta   90.00
_cell.angle_gamma   90.00
#
_symmetry.space_group_name_H-M   'P 1'
#
loop_
_entity.id
_entity.type
_entity.pdbx_description
1 polymer ?
#
loop_
_entity_poly.entity_id
_entity_poly.type
_entity_poly.pdbx_seq_one_letter_code
_entity_poly.pdbx_strand_id
1 'polypeptide(L)'
;MDFFTVILGWIGIVLFLITAISFSKLANINEFGMIHLLMAMMYTCWVPIPIIYNRLLNGEMIETGTIFGLLYLIMLLFTMTLQTGHIVHIDRVGNNDTEAMDRSNHMMATLSGPFELMANVIKCIWALLLGFAFWENQHLIMAGMMFLFSLLILYYLPLLFKSSLVRSIKILEKVKSNTYFINLETFAFFLILIVFLTLQVIFSE
;
A
#
# COMPACT_ATOMS: atom_id res chain seq x y z
N MET A 1 4.26 5.37 -23.12
CA MET A 1 3.57 5.40 -21.81
C MET A 1 4.17 4.34 -20.89
N ASP A 2 4.40 3.14 -21.41
CA ASP A 2 4.89 1.99 -20.64
C ASP A 2 6.30 2.22 -20.06
N PHE A 3 7.22 2.79 -20.86
CA PHE A 3 8.55 3.21 -20.38
C PHE A 3 8.49 4.26 -19.25
N PHE A 4 7.56 5.22 -19.32
CA PHE A 4 7.37 6.22 -18.27
C PHE A 4 6.86 5.59 -16.97
N THR A 5 5.94 4.62 -17.05
CA THR A 5 5.48 3.86 -15.89
C THR A 5 6.60 3.02 -15.27
N VAL A 6 7.51 2.45 -16.07
CA VAL A 6 8.70 1.76 -15.56
C VAL A 6 9.59 2.73 -14.77
N ILE A 7 9.87 3.91 -15.30
CA ILE A 7 10.67 4.94 -14.62
C ILE A 7 10.01 5.32 -13.29
N LEU A 8 8.71 5.66 -13.30
CA LEU A 8 7.98 6.00 -12.08
C LEU A 8 7.97 4.83 -11.09
N GLY A 9 7.75 3.61 -11.55
CA GLY A 9 7.81 2.40 -10.74
C GLY A 9 9.12 2.32 -9.94
N TRP A 10 10.25 2.42 -10.63
CA TRP A 10 11.57 2.40 -10.02
C TRP A 10 11.84 3.60 -9.10
N ILE A 11 11.34 4.80 -9.44
CA ILE A 11 11.40 5.95 -8.52
C ILE A 11 10.67 5.63 -7.22
N GLY A 12 9.49 5.00 -7.27
CA GLY A 12 8.77 4.57 -6.08
C GLY A 12 9.58 3.55 -5.24
N ILE A 13 10.24 2.59 -5.88
CA ILE A 13 11.14 1.64 -5.19
C ILE A 13 12.29 2.37 -4.48
N VAL A 14 12.92 3.33 -5.15
CA VAL A 14 13.98 4.16 -4.56
C VAL A 14 13.46 4.99 -3.39
N LEU A 15 12.28 5.59 -3.50
CA LEU A 15 11.63 6.33 -2.42
C LEU A 15 11.34 5.43 -1.21
N PHE A 16 10.90 4.19 -1.42
CA PHE A 16 10.74 3.22 -0.34
C PHE A 16 12.08 2.98 0.39
N LEU A 17 13.17 2.74 -0.36
CA LEU A 17 14.48 2.48 0.23
C LEU A 17 15.02 3.70 0.99
N ILE A 18 14.87 4.91 0.44
CA ILE A 18 15.23 6.16 1.15
C ILE A 18 14.45 6.25 2.45
N THR A 19 13.13 6.01 2.42
CA THR A 19 12.28 6.05 3.61
C THR A 19 12.71 5.02 4.64
N ALA A 20 12.97 3.77 4.23
CA ALA A 20 13.40 2.69 5.12
C ALA A 20 14.75 2.97 5.79
N ILE A 21 15.74 3.45 5.02
CA ILE A 21 17.09 3.75 5.53
C ILE A 21 17.08 4.99 6.44
N SER A 22 16.30 6.00 6.08
CA SER A 22 16.20 7.25 6.86
C SER A 22 15.23 7.15 8.03
N PHE A 23 14.42 6.08 8.13
CA PHE A 23 13.36 5.93 9.13
C PHE A 23 13.84 6.19 10.55
N SER A 24 14.90 5.50 10.99
CA SER A 24 15.43 5.67 12.36
C SER A 24 15.89 7.10 12.62
N LYS A 25 16.55 7.74 11.65
CA LYS A 25 17.03 9.12 11.79
C LYS A 25 15.87 10.11 11.88
N LEU A 26 14.87 9.99 11.01
CA LEU A 26 13.70 10.88 10.96
C LEU A 26 12.78 10.68 12.18
N ALA A 27 12.57 9.43 12.59
CA ALA A 27 11.78 9.11 13.77
C ALA A 27 12.42 9.67 15.06
N ASN A 28 13.76 9.65 15.16
CA ASN A 28 14.46 10.20 16.33
C ASN A 28 14.33 11.73 16.47
N ILE A 29 14.03 12.44 15.39
CA ILE A 29 13.77 13.90 15.40
C ILE A 29 12.28 14.22 15.21
N ASN A 30 11.39 13.25 15.42
CA ASN A 30 9.93 13.36 15.29
C ASN A 30 9.40 13.80 13.91
N GLU A 31 10.20 13.64 12.85
CA GLU A 31 9.83 14.00 11.47
C GLU A 31 8.93 12.94 10.80
N PHE A 32 7.91 12.45 11.52
CA PHE A 32 6.98 11.44 11.00
C PHE A 32 6.13 11.98 9.85
N GLY A 33 5.87 13.29 9.80
CA GLY A 33 5.18 13.91 8.67
C GLY A 33 5.95 13.73 7.36
N MET A 34 7.27 13.93 7.39
CA MET A 34 8.12 13.72 6.22
C MET A 34 8.14 12.26 5.76
N ILE A 35 8.14 11.31 6.70
CA ILE A 35 8.07 9.87 6.38
C ILE A 35 6.78 9.55 5.61
N HIS A 36 5.62 10.05 6.07
CA HIS A 36 4.34 9.82 5.39
C HIS A 36 4.24 10.55 4.06
N LEU A 37 4.84 11.74 3.93
CA LEU A 37 4.89 12.45 2.65
C LEU A 37 5.71 11.67 1.61
N LEU A 38 6.86 11.13 2.00
CA LEU A 38 7.67 10.27 1.12
C LEU A 38 6.91 9.01 0.69
N MET A 39 6.16 8.39 1.62
CA MET A 39 5.28 7.26 1.29
C MET A 39 4.15 7.67 0.33
N ALA A 40 3.54 8.84 0.50
CA ALA A 40 2.53 9.36 -0.43
C ALA A 40 3.10 9.60 -1.83
N MET A 41 4.31 10.17 -1.93
CA MET A 41 5.00 10.33 -3.21
C MET A 41 5.31 8.98 -3.86
N MET A 42 5.77 8.01 -3.08
CA MET A 42 5.99 6.63 -3.54
C MET A 42 4.72 6.02 -4.12
N TYR A 43 3.58 6.08 -3.41
CA TYR A 43 2.32 5.55 -3.93
C TYR A 43 1.83 6.29 -5.17
N THR A 44 2.10 7.59 -5.28
CA THR A 44 1.79 8.40 -6.48
C THR A 44 2.52 7.84 -7.71
N CYS A 45 3.80 7.51 -7.54
CA CYS A 45 4.60 6.91 -8.61
C CYS A 45 4.06 5.54 -9.06
N TRP A 46 3.34 4.82 -8.21
CA TRP A 46 2.78 3.51 -8.53
C TRP A 46 1.36 3.55 -9.11
N VAL A 47 0.67 4.70 -9.07
CA VAL A 47 -0.68 4.89 -9.65
C VAL A 47 -0.81 4.42 -11.11
N PRO A 48 0.18 4.62 -12.00
CA PRO A 48 0.04 4.16 -13.38
C PRO A 48 0.14 2.63 -13.56
N ILE A 49 0.62 1.88 -12.56
CA ILE A 49 0.89 0.43 -12.67
C ILE A 49 -0.37 -0.38 -13.02
N PRO A 50 -1.50 -0.27 -12.30
CA PRO A 50 -2.73 -1.00 -12.66
C PRO A 50 -3.17 -0.74 -14.11
N ILE A 51 -3.06 0.51 -14.58
CA ILE A 51 -3.48 0.92 -15.92
C ILE A 51 -2.64 0.22 -16.99
N ILE A 52 -1.32 0.17 -16.80
CA ILE A 52 -0.43 -0.50 -17.77
C ILE A 52 -0.67 -2.01 -17.78
N TYR A 53 -0.87 -2.64 -16.62
CA TYR A 53 -1.19 -4.06 -16.57
C TYR A 53 -2.48 -4.42 -17.30
N ASN A 54 -3.51 -3.56 -17.24
CA ASN A 54 -4.72 -3.75 -18.03
C ASN A 54 -4.44 -3.86 -19.53
N ARG A 55 -3.54 -3.01 -20.03
CA ARG A 55 -3.20 -2.95 -21.45
C ARG A 55 -2.33 -4.14 -21.86
N LEU A 56 -1.44 -4.60 -20.98
CA LEU A 56 -0.52 -5.70 -21.27
C LEU A 56 -1.19 -7.08 -21.18
N LEU A 57 -2.07 -7.29 -20.21
CA LEU A 57 -2.67 -8.60 -19.94
C LEU A 57 -4.07 -8.75 -20.53
N ASN A 58 -4.71 -7.70 -21.05
CA ASN A 58 -5.97 -7.71 -21.80
C ASN A 58 -7.01 -8.81 -21.42
N GLY A 59 -8.08 -8.45 -20.72
CA GLY A 59 -9.15 -9.38 -20.36
C GLY A 59 -10.07 -8.85 -19.25
N GLU A 60 -11.27 -9.44 -19.10
CA GLU A 60 -12.30 -8.97 -18.15
C GLU A 60 -11.81 -8.96 -16.70
N MET A 61 -10.98 -9.95 -16.31
CA MET A 61 -10.41 -10.04 -14.97
C MET A 61 -9.47 -8.87 -14.66
N ILE A 62 -8.64 -8.46 -15.61
CA ILE A 62 -7.69 -7.36 -15.41
C ILE A 62 -8.37 -6.00 -15.46
N GLU A 63 -9.48 -5.85 -16.19
CA GLU A 63 -10.29 -4.63 -16.16
C GLU A 63 -10.83 -4.38 -14.75
N THR A 64 -11.43 -5.41 -14.14
CA THR A 64 -11.87 -5.34 -12.75
C THR A 64 -10.68 -5.16 -11.81
N GLY A 65 -9.58 -5.89 -12.05
CA GLY A 65 -8.35 -5.77 -11.27
C GLY A 65 -7.78 -4.35 -11.25
N THR A 66 -7.90 -3.63 -12.35
CA THR A 66 -7.44 -2.24 -12.48
C THR A 66 -8.20 -1.32 -11.54
N ILE A 67 -9.51 -1.51 -11.41
CA ILE A 67 -10.35 -0.73 -10.48
C ILE A 67 -9.89 -0.97 -9.04
N PHE A 68 -9.68 -2.23 -8.63
CA PHE A 68 -9.21 -2.55 -7.29
C PHE A 68 -7.78 -2.03 -7.04
N GLY A 69 -6.88 -2.12 -8.02
CA GLY A 69 -5.53 -1.59 -7.89
C GLY A 69 -5.46 -0.08 -7.76
N LEU A 70 -6.25 0.65 -8.55
CA LEU A 70 -6.38 2.10 -8.42
C LEU A 70 -7.01 2.48 -7.08
N LEU A 71 -8.08 1.81 -6.67
CA LEU A 71 -8.74 2.07 -5.40
C LEU A 71 -7.78 1.88 -4.22
N TYR A 72 -7.01 0.78 -4.22
CA TYR A 72 -5.98 0.53 -3.22
C TYR A 72 -4.96 1.68 -3.12
N LEU A 73 -4.40 2.11 -4.27
CA LEU A 73 -3.39 3.16 -4.31
C LEU A 73 -3.96 4.53 -3.91
N ILE A 74 -5.16 4.86 -4.36
CA ILE A 74 -5.86 6.08 -3.99
C ILE A 74 -6.11 6.10 -2.48
N MET A 75 -6.57 4.99 -1.90
CA MET A 75 -6.79 4.91 -0.46
C MET A 75 -5.52 5.18 0.33
N LEU A 76 -4.40 4.56 -0.04
CA LEU A 76 -3.12 4.82 0.61
C LEU A 76 -2.66 6.27 0.43
N LEU A 77 -2.83 6.85 -0.75
CA LEU A 77 -2.53 8.27 -0.97
C LEU A 77 -3.31 9.19 -0.05
N PHE A 78 -4.61 8.96 0.11
CA PHE A 78 -5.44 9.74 1.02
C PHE A 78 -4.95 9.59 2.46
N THR A 79 -4.72 8.36 2.92
CA THR A 79 -4.30 8.15 4.32
C THR A 79 -2.95 8.77 4.62
N MET A 80 -1.95 8.55 3.77
CA MET A 80 -0.59 9.09 3.97
C MET A 80 -0.58 10.62 3.92
N THR A 81 -1.38 11.24 3.05
CA THR A 81 -1.50 12.70 2.97
C THR A 81 -2.19 13.28 4.21
N LEU A 82 -3.27 12.64 4.66
CA LEU A 82 -3.98 13.05 5.89
C LEU A 82 -3.10 12.90 7.13
N GLN A 83 -2.37 11.77 7.26
CA GLN A 83 -1.41 11.55 8.33
C GLN A 83 -0.31 12.61 8.34
N THR A 84 0.22 12.97 7.16
CA THR A 84 1.24 14.04 7.03
C THR A 84 0.74 15.35 7.62
N GLY A 85 -0.42 15.83 7.15
CA GLY A 85 -1.00 17.10 7.62
C GLY A 85 -1.35 17.06 9.12
N HIS A 86 -1.88 15.93 9.59
CA HIS A 86 -2.28 15.75 10.97
C HIS A 86 -1.09 15.73 11.94
N ILE A 87 -0.03 14.97 11.62
CA ILE A 87 1.18 14.89 12.45
C ILE A 87 1.85 16.26 12.56
N VAL A 88 2.00 16.97 11.44
CA VAL A 88 2.60 18.32 11.43
C VAL A 88 1.75 19.32 12.21
N HIS A 89 0.42 19.21 12.14
CA HIS A 89 -0.48 20.05 12.93
C HIS A 89 -0.35 19.78 14.43
N ILE A 90 -0.32 18.50 14.85
CA ILE A 90 -0.10 18.14 16.26
C ILE A 90 1.23 18.69 16.76
N ASP A 91 2.32 18.49 16.04
CA ASP A 91 3.64 18.90 16.51
C ASP A 91 3.75 20.44 16.66
N ARG A 92 3.06 21.19 15.80
CA ARG A 92 3.01 22.66 15.86
C ARG A 92 2.09 23.21 16.95
N VAL A 93 0.95 22.56 17.22
CA VAL A 93 -0.09 23.05 18.15
C VAL A 93 0.07 22.45 19.55
N GLY A 94 0.54 21.20 19.64
CA GLY A 94 0.61 20.38 20.85
C GLY A 94 1.58 20.87 21.92
N ASN A 95 2.40 21.90 21.64
CA ASN A 95 3.20 22.54 22.68
C ASN A 95 2.38 23.40 23.66
N ASN A 96 1.10 23.70 23.38
CA ASN A 96 0.33 24.68 24.15
C ASN A 96 -1.04 24.21 24.69
N ASP A 97 -1.59 23.04 24.29
CA ASP A 97 -2.94 22.63 24.72
C ASP A 97 -3.18 21.10 24.70
N THR A 98 -3.35 20.52 25.90
CA THR A 98 -3.54 19.09 26.14
C THR A 98 -4.88 18.56 25.60
N GLU A 99 -5.94 19.37 25.59
CA GLU A 99 -7.27 18.96 25.09
C GLU A 99 -7.33 18.94 23.55
N ALA A 100 -6.50 19.76 22.90
CA ALA A 100 -6.31 19.70 21.45
C ALA A 100 -5.58 18.43 21.04
N MET A 101 -4.59 17.98 21.84
CA MET A 101 -3.84 16.74 21.62
C MET A 101 -4.74 15.49 21.66
N ASP A 102 -5.62 15.35 22.65
CA ASP A 102 -6.49 14.18 22.77
C ASP A 102 -7.49 14.09 21.59
N ARG A 103 -8.12 15.21 21.21
CA ARG A 103 -9.01 15.26 20.04
C ARG A 103 -8.29 14.90 18.74
N SER A 104 -7.06 15.37 18.56
CA SER A 104 -6.25 15.05 17.40
C SER A 104 -5.87 13.56 17.36
N ASN A 105 -5.43 12.99 18.48
CA ASN A 105 -5.10 11.56 18.58
C ASN A 105 -6.30 10.66 18.24
N HIS A 106 -7.51 11.02 18.69
CA HIS A 106 -8.73 10.30 18.35
C HIS A 106 -9.07 10.35 16.85
N MET A 107 -8.82 11.48 16.18
CA MET A 107 -9.06 11.64 14.76
C MET A 107 -8.15 10.73 13.92
N MET A 108 -6.86 10.62 14.28
CA MET A 108 -5.91 9.75 13.59
C MET A 108 -6.21 8.25 13.80
N ALA A 109 -6.59 7.87 15.03
CA ALA A 109 -6.98 6.49 15.34
C ALA A 109 -8.23 6.04 14.55
N THR A 110 -9.15 6.97 14.27
CA THR A 110 -10.41 6.67 13.57
C THR A 110 -10.22 6.58 12.05
N LEU A 111 -9.42 7.47 11.47
CA LEU A 111 -9.34 7.61 10.00
C LEU A 111 -8.21 6.80 9.35
N SER A 112 -7.19 6.41 10.10
CA SER A 112 -5.97 5.86 9.49
C SER A 112 -5.89 4.33 9.54
N GLY A 113 -6.01 3.75 10.73
CA GLY A 113 -5.75 2.32 10.95
C GLY A 113 -6.71 1.40 10.19
N PRO A 114 -8.03 1.51 10.41
CA PRO A 114 -9.01 0.68 9.70
C PRO A 114 -9.00 0.91 8.19
N PHE A 115 -8.69 2.12 7.74
CA PHE A 115 -8.66 2.47 6.31
C PHE A 115 -7.47 1.83 5.60
N GLU A 116 -6.27 1.85 6.20
CA GLU A 116 -5.09 1.13 5.67
C GLU A 116 -5.31 -0.39 5.64
N LEU A 117 -5.97 -0.95 6.66
CA LEU A 117 -6.32 -2.37 6.69
C LEU A 117 -7.31 -2.73 5.56
N MET A 118 -8.32 -1.89 5.33
CA MET A 118 -9.24 -2.05 4.21
C MET A 118 -8.50 -1.96 2.86
N ALA A 119 -7.59 -0.99 2.71
CA ALA A 119 -6.75 -0.88 1.51
C ALA A 119 -5.96 -2.17 1.26
N ASN A 120 -5.38 -2.78 2.30
CA ASN A 120 -4.66 -4.05 2.15
C ASN A 120 -5.57 -5.24 1.78
N VAL A 121 -6.84 -5.27 2.24
CA VAL A 121 -7.82 -6.26 1.76
C VAL A 121 -8.08 -6.05 0.26
N ILE A 122 -8.28 -4.82 -0.18
CA ILE A 122 -8.46 -4.45 -1.59
C ILE A 122 -7.24 -4.84 -2.42
N LYS A 123 -6.01 -4.65 -1.92
CA LYS A 123 -4.76 -5.13 -2.54
C LYS A 123 -4.77 -6.65 -2.75
N CYS A 124 -5.27 -7.42 -1.79
CA CYS A 124 -5.34 -8.88 -1.93
C CYS A 124 -6.33 -9.31 -3.02
N ILE A 125 -7.46 -8.61 -3.13
CA ILE A 125 -8.44 -8.83 -4.22
C ILE A 125 -7.79 -8.46 -5.57
N TRP A 126 -7.08 -7.34 -5.63
CA TRP A 126 -6.32 -6.97 -6.83
C TRP A 126 -5.29 -8.03 -7.22
N ALA A 127 -4.52 -8.53 -6.24
CA ALA A 127 -3.55 -9.61 -6.47
C ALA A 127 -4.22 -10.89 -6.99
N LEU A 128 -5.40 -11.26 -6.48
CA LEU A 128 -6.16 -12.40 -6.99
C LEU A 128 -6.52 -12.23 -8.48
N LEU A 129 -7.04 -11.06 -8.85
CA LEU A 129 -7.42 -10.74 -10.23
C LEU A 129 -6.21 -10.66 -11.16
N LEU A 130 -5.09 -10.10 -10.70
CA LEU A 130 -3.81 -10.17 -11.41
C LEU A 130 -3.37 -11.62 -11.61
N GLY A 131 -3.51 -12.48 -10.59
CA GLY A 131 -3.19 -13.90 -10.69
C GLY A 131 -3.93 -14.60 -11.83
N PHE A 132 -5.24 -14.39 -11.92
CA PHE A 132 -6.04 -14.91 -13.04
C PHE A 132 -5.61 -14.32 -14.39
N ALA A 133 -5.41 -13.01 -14.47
CA ALA A 133 -4.99 -12.36 -15.71
C ALA A 133 -3.62 -12.88 -16.21
N PHE A 134 -2.63 -13.04 -15.32
CA PHE A 134 -1.34 -13.63 -15.70
C PHE A 134 -1.45 -15.09 -16.11
N TRP A 135 -2.36 -15.84 -15.48
CA TRP A 135 -2.60 -17.23 -15.84
C TRP A 135 -3.16 -17.36 -17.26
N GLU A 136 -4.16 -16.54 -17.60
CA GLU A 136 -4.76 -16.49 -18.94
C GLU A 136 -3.71 -16.15 -20.01
N ASN A 137 -2.78 -15.24 -19.69
CA ASN A 137 -1.69 -14.82 -20.57
C ASN A 137 -0.44 -15.73 -20.50
N GLN A 138 -0.55 -16.94 -19.93
CA GLN A 138 0.52 -17.95 -19.86
C GLN A 138 1.77 -17.51 -19.07
N HIS A 139 1.67 -16.48 -18.23
CA HIS A 139 2.73 -16.05 -17.32
C HIS A 139 2.62 -16.77 -15.96
N LEU A 140 2.77 -18.10 -15.97
CA LEU A 140 2.48 -18.98 -14.83
C LEU A 140 3.25 -18.63 -13.55
N ILE A 141 4.53 -18.27 -13.67
CA ILE A 141 5.37 -17.87 -12.53
C ILE A 141 4.78 -16.63 -11.84
N MET A 142 4.34 -15.65 -12.64
CA MET A 142 3.77 -14.42 -12.12
C MET A 142 2.37 -14.64 -11.55
N ALA A 143 1.56 -15.48 -12.19
CA ALA A 143 0.27 -15.93 -11.66
C ALA A 143 0.42 -16.56 -10.27
N GLY A 144 1.37 -17.49 -10.11
CA GLY A 144 1.68 -18.12 -8.84
C GLY A 144 2.08 -17.12 -7.75
N MET A 145 2.94 -16.15 -8.07
CA MET A 145 3.32 -15.09 -7.13
C MET A 145 2.11 -14.24 -6.70
N MET A 146 1.26 -13.83 -7.64
CA MET A 146 0.08 -13.01 -7.35
C MET A 146 -0.96 -13.78 -6.52
N PHE A 147 -1.15 -15.07 -6.77
CA PHE A 147 -1.98 -15.92 -5.92
C PHE A 147 -1.42 -16.04 -4.50
N LEU A 148 -0.09 -16.15 -4.32
CA LEU A 148 0.52 -16.15 -2.98
C LEU A 148 0.25 -14.84 -2.23
N PHE A 149 0.35 -13.68 -2.91
CA PHE A 149 -0.02 -12.40 -2.29
C PHE A 149 -1.50 -12.32 -1.95
N SER A 150 -2.39 -12.90 -2.77
CA SER A 150 -3.83 -12.91 -2.51
C SER A 150 -4.20 -13.66 -1.23
N LEU A 151 -3.41 -14.68 -0.83
CA LEU A 151 -3.63 -15.43 0.41
C LEU A 151 -3.47 -14.57 1.67
N LEU A 152 -2.79 -13.42 1.57
CA LEU A 152 -2.67 -12.46 2.67
C LEU A 152 -4.02 -11.86 3.07
N ILE A 153 -5.09 -12.06 2.30
CA ILE A 153 -6.45 -11.72 2.73
C ILE A 153 -6.81 -12.43 4.05
N LEU A 154 -6.28 -13.64 4.27
CA LEU A 154 -6.46 -14.40 5.51
C LEU A 154 -5.75 -13.74 6.71
N TYR A 155 -4.78 -12.87 6.46
CA TYR A 155 -4.11 -12.05 7.48
C TYR A 155 -4.81 -10.70 7.67
N TYR A 156 -5.15 -10.01 6.57
CA TYR A 156 -5.71 -8.66 6.61
C TYR A 156 -7.17 -8.60 7.04
N LEU A 157 -7.99 -9.56 6.62
CA LEU A 157 -9.41 -9.54 6.94
C LEU A 157 -9.69 -9.70 8.45
N PRO A 158 -9.04 -10.64 9.18
CA PRO A 158 -9.15 -10.71 10.63
C PRO A 158 -8.64 -9.46 11.35
N LEU A 159 -7.56 -8.83 10.87
CA LEU A 159 -7.05 -7.57 11.43
C LEU A 159 -8.05 -6.44 11.26
N LEU A 160 -8.65 -6.31 10.07
CA LEU A 160 -9.69 -5.33 9.80
C LEU A 160 -10.88 -5.52 10.74
N PHE A 161 -11.43 -6.73 10.83
CA PHE A 161 -12.54 -7.02 11.74
C PHE A 161 -12.19 -6.72 13.19
N LYS A 162 -10.99 -7.11 13.64
CA LYS A 162 -10.52 -6.78 14.99
C LYS A 162 -10.48 -5.27 15.23
N SER A 163 -10.00 -4.49 14.27
CA SER A 163 -9.92 -3.03 14.38
C SER A 163 -11.28 -2.33 14.41
N SER A 164 -12.32 -2.97 13.85
CA SER A 164 -13.68 -2.42 13.77
C SER A 164 -14.60 -2.89 14.90
N LEU A 165 -14.17 -3.82 15.75
CA LEU A 165 -14.97 -4.36 16.85
C LEU A 165 -14.70 -3.63 18.16
N VAL A 166 -15.75 -3.13 18.80
CA VAL A 166 -15.67 -2.52 20.15
C VAL A 166 -15.32 -3.56 21.22
N ARG A 167 -15.80 -4.80 21.06
CA ARG A 167 -15.47 -5.92 21.93
C ARG A 167 -14.68 -6.96 21.17
N SER A 168 -13.49 -7.21 21.67
CA SER A 168 -12.57 -8.21 21.17
C SER A 168 -13.16 -9.63 21.25
N ILE A 169 -13.07 -10.39 20.15
CA ILE A 169 -13.39 -11.83 20.11
C ILE A 169 -12.09 -12.59 20.35
N LYS A 170 -12.07 -13.52 21.32
CA LYS A 170 -10.87 -14.29 21.73
C LYS A 170 -10.05 -14.90 20.58
N ILE A 171 -10.69 -15.29 19.49
CA ILE A 171 -10.02 -15.87 18.32
C ILE A 171 -9.19 -14.79 17.59
N LEU A 172 -9.73 -13.57 17.46
CA LEU A 172 -9.07 -12.44 16.79
C LEU A 172 -7.97 -11.80 17.65
N GLU A 173 -8.00 -11.97 18.97
CA GLU A 173 -6.96 -11.46 19.87
C GLU A 173 -5.56 -11.95 19.50
N LYS A 174 -5.46 -13.19 19.02
CA LYS A 174 -4.21 -13.83 18.64
C LYS A 174 -3.56 -13.19 17.40
N VAL A 175 -4.35 -12.53 16.55
CA VAL A 175 -3.84 -11.88 15.33
C VAL A 175 -3.29 -10.50 15.70
N LYS A 176 -1.98 -10.30 15.48
CA LYS A 176 -1.29 -9.03 15.75
C LYS A 176 -0.80 -8.42 14.44
N SER A 177 -1.04 -7.12 14.30
CA SER A 177 -0.48 -6.35 13.19
C SER A 177 1.03 -6.26 13.34
N ASN A 178 1.76 -6.44 12.24
CA ASN A 178 3.21 -6.27 12.18
C ASN A 178 3.54 -5.30 11.05
N THR A 179 3.78 -4.03 11.39
CA THR A 179 4.05 -2.97 10.42
C THR A 179 5.26 -3.26 9.53
N TYR A 180 6.31 -3.91 10.05
CA TYR A 180 7.47 -4.29 9.23
C TYR A 180 7.09 -5.31 8.16
N PHE A 181 6.25 -6.29 8.52
CA PHE A 181 5.77 -7.29 7.58
C PHE A 181 4.91 -6.63 6.48
N ILE A 182 3.93 -5.80 6.85
CA ILE A 182 3.03 -5.09 5.91
C ILE A 182 3.84 -4.26 4.89
N ASN A 183 4.82 -3.50 5.37
CA ASN A 183 5.68 -2.67 4.52
C ASN A 183 6.59 -3.51 3.62
N LEU A 184 7.22 -4.55 4.16
CA LEU A 184 8.09 -5.44 3.38
C LEU A 184 7.33 -6.17 2.28
N GLU A 185 6.14 -6.65 2.58
CA GLU A 185 5.31 -7.32 1.59
C GLU A 185 4.83 -6.33 0.53
N THR A 186 4.46 -5.09 0.91
CA THR A 186 4.05 -4.06 -0.05
C THR A 186 5.20 -3.71 -0.99
N PHE A 187 6.42 -3.56 -0.44
CA PHE A 187 7.63 -3.40 -1.24
C PHE A 187 7.84 -4.58 -2.20
N ALA A 188 7.77 -5.82 -1.70
CA ALA A 188 7.94 -7.01 -2.53
C ALA A 188 6.89 -7.11 -3.64
N PHE A 189 5.62 -6.80 -3.33
CA PHE A 189 4.51 -6.81 -4.28
C PHE A 189 4.79 -5.86 -5.46
N PHE A 190 5.11 -4.60 -5.17
CA PHE A 190 5.40 -3.62 -6.23
C PHE A 190 6.72 -3.90 -6.94
N LEU A 191 7.76 -4.36 -6.23
CA LEU A 191 9.03 -4.73 -6.86
C LEU A 191 8.83 -5.82 -7.91
N ILE A 192 8.08 -6.88 -7.59
CA ILE A 192 7.81 -7.97 -8.53
C ILE A 192 7.05 -7.47 -9.75
N LEU A 193 6.01 -6.63 -9.54
CA LEU A 193 5.26 -6.02 -10.63
C LEU A 193 6.17 -5.17 -11.54
N ILE A 194 7.00 -4.31 -10.95
CA ILE A 194 7.88 -3.41 -11.72
C ILE A 194 8.96 -4.20 -12.46
N VAL A 195 9.53 -5.25 -11.86
CA VAL A 195 10.49 -6.13 -12.51
C VAL A 195 9.86 -6.80 -13.72
N PHE A 196 8.67 -7.40 -13.56
CA PHE A 196 7.96 -8.00 -14.69
C PHE A 196 7.68 -6.98 -15.79
N LEU A 197 7.18 -5.79 -15.43
CA LEU A 197 6.90 -4.72 -16.38
C LEU A 197 8.17 -4.27 -17.13
N THR A 198 9.29 -4.16 -16.42
CA THR A 198 10.59 -3.81 -16.99
C THR A 198 11.03 -4.85 -18.02
N LEU A 199 10.90 -6.15 -17.70
CA LEU A 199 11.21 -7.23 -18.63
C LEU A 199 10.32 -7.16 -19.87
N GLN A 200 9.01 -6.95 -19.70
CA GLN A 200 8.10 -6.82 -20.83
C GLN A 200 8.48 -5.65 -21.74
N VAL A 201 8.74 -4.46 -21.18
CA VAL A 201 9.09 -3.27 -21.97
C VAL A 201 10.44 -3.43 -22.68
N ILE A 202 11.43 -4.05 -22.05
CA ILE A 202 12.77 -4.24 -22.66
C ILE A 202 12.78 -5.31 -23.75
N PHE A 203 12.01 -6.40 -23.57
CA PHE A 203 12.03 -7.55 -24.51
C PHE A 203 10.90 -7.50 -25.54
N SER A 204 10.04 -6.48 -25.53
CA SER A 204 9.04 -6.22 -26.57
C SER A 204 9.50 -5.22 -27.65
N GLU A 205 10.72 -4.66 -27.50
CA GLU A 205 11.49 -3.99 -28.56
C GLU A 205 12.46 -4.97 -29.23
#